data_AF-K7FI06-F1
#
_entry.id   AF-K7FI06-F1
#
_cell.length_a   1.000
_cell.length_b   1.000
_cell.length_c   1.000
_cell.angle_alpha   90.00
_cell.angle_beta   90.00
_cell.angle_gamma   90.00
#
_symmetry.space_group_name_H-M   'P 1'
#
loop_
_entity.id
_entity.type
_entity.pdbx_description
1 polymer ?
#
loop_
_entity_poly.entity_id
_entity_poly.type
_entity_poly.pdbx_seq_one_letter_code
_entity_poly.pdbx_strand_id
1 'polypeptide(L)'
;GRYAEVEMVDPGQLVVEELVRSRRCVCIMQRWGGKREVMYTAFRALGNSVDYVQVCDSDTKLDPRATVELVKVLEANERYGAVGGDVRILNISDSFISFMSSLPGRGAPPCQSYFDCVSCISGPLGLYRNDLLQQFLESWYNQKFLGTHCTFGDDRHLTNRMLSMGYATKYTARSRCYSETPAQFLRWLAQQTRWTKSYFREWLYNSLWWHRHHLWMTYEAVVAGAVPLLRGAQLWDVLWVLLCVQLVACVKALYACWLRGNARMLFMSLYALLYMGGLLPAKYFAIATMNKSSWGTSGRKKLVGNLMPLLPVSVWALLLLAGLGVTIYQEAQADWASPVKQAELGYLFIGLGVYLGDWAAAGRRAGHYRVQV
;
A
#
# COMPACT_ATOMS: atom_id res chain seq x y z
N GLY A 1 4.32 50.66 -10.76
CA GLY A 1 3.51 50.20 -9.62
C GLY A 1 3.65 48.69 -9.53
N ARG A 2 3.98 48.15 -8.35
CA ARG A 2 3.93 46.71 -8.12
C ARG A 2 2.46 46.32 -8.02
N TYR A 3 1.99 45.46 -8.92
CA TYR A 3 0.71 44.80 -8.77
C TYR A 3 0.81 43.90 -7.54
N ALA A 4 0.20 44.32 -6.43
CA ALA A 4 -0.11 43.42 -5.33
C ALA A 4 -1.34 42.62 -5.78
N GLU A 5 -1.15 41.33 -6.07
CA GLU A 5 -2.27 40.39 -6.07
C GLU A 5 -2.87 40.42 -4.67
N VAL A 6 -3.99 41.13 -4.52
CA VAL A 6 -4.84 40.99 -3.34
C VAL A 6 -5.49 39.63 -3.50
N GLU A 7 -4.95 38.61 -2.86
CA GLU A 7 -5.66 37.34 -2.67
C GLU A 7 -6.97 37.67 -1.94
N MET A 8 -8.05 37.75 -2.71
CA MET A 8 -9.41 37.88 -2.19
C MET A 8 -9.69 36.60 -1.41
N VAL A 9 -9.53 36.66 -0.08
CA VAL A 9 -9.81 35.54 0.81
C VAL A 9 -11.28 35.21 0.69
N ASP A 10 -11.59 33.95 0.34
CA ASP A 10 -12.96 33.47 0.23
C ASP A 10 -13.68 33.70 1.56
N PRO A 11 -14.79 34.46 1.61
CA PRO A 11 -15.53 34.66 2.85
C PRO A 11 -16.00 33.34 3.48
N GLY A 12 -16.20 32.28 2.69
CA GLY A 12 -16.45 30.94 3.22
C GLY A 12 -15.28 30.37 4.04
N GLN A 13 -14.04 30.68 3.65
CA GLN A 13 -12.84 30.27 4.36
C GLN A 13 -12.73 30.93 5.74
N LEU A 14 -13.02 32.23 5.84
CA LEU A 14 -12.97 32.97 7.11
C LEU A 14 -13.96 32.40 8.14
N VAL A 15 -15.18 32.05 7.69
CA VAL A 15 -16.19 31.40 8.54
C VAL A 15 -15.70 30.05 9.05
N VAL A 16 -15.06 29.25 8.20
CA VAL A 16 -14.52 27.95 8.61
C VAL A 16 -13.35 28.11 9.60
N GLU A 17 -12.46 29.07 9.37
CA GLU A 17 -11.36 29.41 10.29
C GLU A 17 -11.88 29.81 11.67
N GLU A 18 -12.90 30.67 11.73
CA GLU A 18 -13.53 31.11 12.98
C GLU A 18 -14.18 29.93 13.71
N LEU A 19 -14.92 29.07 13.00
CA LEU A 19 -15.56 27.89 13.59
C LEU A 19 -14.53 26.93 14.18
N VAL A 20 -13.47 26.61 13.43
CA VAL A 20 -12.41 25.68 13.85
C VAL A 20 -11.65 26.22 15.07
N ARG A 21 -11.40 27.53 15.15
CA ARG A 21 -10.67 28.13 16.28
C ARG A 21 -11.54 28.34 17.53
N SER A 22 -12.86 28.46 17.37
CA SER A 22 -13.77 28.75 18.49
C SER A 22 -14.43 27.51 19.10
N ARG A 23 -14.47 26.37 18.39
CA ARG A 23 -15.20 25.16 18.80
C ARG A 23 -14.28 23.95 18.87
N ARG A 24 -14.53 23.10 19.88
CA ARG A 24 -13.80 21.83 20.06
C ARG A 24 -14.08 20.81 18.95
N CYS A 25 -15.33 20.76 18.47
CA CYS A 25 -15.77 19.83 17.44
C CYS A 25 -16.51 20.60 16.35
N VAL A 26 -16.06 20.48 15.11
CA VAL A 26 -16.65 21.17 13.95
C VAL A 26 -16.92 20.15 12.85
N CYS A 27 -18.11 20.22 12.27
CA CYS A 27 -18.47 19.45 11.08
C CYS A 27 -18.54 20.41 9.89
N ILE A 28 -17.62 20.25 8.93
CA ILE A 28 -17.57 21.07 7.73
C ILE A 28 -18.18 20.28 6.57
N MET A 29 -19.14 20.89 5.88
CA MET A 29 -19.71 20.34 4.65
C MET A 29 -19.29 21.23 3.48
N GLN A 30 -18.71 20.62 2.44
CA GLN A 30 -18.26 21.31 1.24
C GLN A 30 -18.60 20.52 -0.02
N ARG A 31 -18.50 21.17 -1.19
CA ARG A 31 -18.68 20.52 -2.48
C ARG A 31 -17.63 19.40 -2.66
N TRP A 32 -18.03 18.29 -3.29
CA TRP A 32 -17.13 17.15 -3.48
C TRP A 32 -15.92 17.52 -4.35
N GLY A 33 -14.72 17.47 -3.76
CA GLY A 33 -13.43 17.62 -4.44
C GLY A 33 -12.44 16.47 -4.16
N GLY A 34 -12.90 15.40 -3.50
CA GLY A 34 -12.05 14.28 -3.07
C GLY A 34 -11.46 14.47 -1.67
N LYS A 35 -10.64 13.50 -1.24
CA LYS A 35 -10.05 13.46 0.12
C LYS A 35 -9.10 14.65 0.36
N ARG A 36 -8.21 14.92 -0.61
CA ARG A 36 -7.25 16.02 -0.54
C ARG A 36 -7.88 17.38 -0.30
N GLU A 37 -8.97 17.67 -1.02
CA GLU A 37 -9.72 18.93 -0.91
C GLU A 37 -10.22 19.16 0.52
N VAL A 38 -10.90 18.15 1.08
CA VAL A 38 -11.47 18.25 2.44
C VAL A 38 -10.38 18.38 3.48
N MET A 39 -9.27 17.67 3.31
CA MET A 39 -8.10 17.79 4.18
C MET A 39 -7.46 19.18 4.09
N TYR A 40 -7.34 19.75 2.88
CA TYR A 40 -6.79 21.09 2.68
C TYR A 40 -7.62 22.16 3.39
N THR A 41 -8.95 22.12 3.26
CA THR A 41 -9.85 23.05 3.96
C THR A 41 -9.62 23.00 5.48
N ALA A 42 -9.52 21.80 6.05
CA ALA A 42 -9.26 21.64 7.49
C ALA A 42 -7.85 22.10 7.90
N PHE A 43 -6.81 21.74 7.15
CA PHE A 43 -5.43 22.14 7.44
C PHE A 43 -5.23 23.65 7.35
N ARG A 44 -5.82 24.28 6.33
CA ARG A 44 -5.78 25.73 6.17
C ARG A 44 -6.50 26.43 7.32
N ALA A 45 -7.67 25.92 7.71
CA ALA A 45 -8.46 26.50 8.79
C ALA A 45 -7.74 26.46 10.16
N LEU A 46 -7.04 25.36 10.43
CA LEU A 46 -6.22 25.21 11.63
C LEU A 46 -5.11 26.26 11.70
N GLY A 47 -4.48 26.63 10.58
CA GLY A 47 -3.38 27.61 10.55
C GLY A 47 -2.33 27.27 11.61
N ASN A 48 -2.00 28.22 12.49
CA ASN A 48 -1.05 28.03 13.60
C ASN A 48 -1.73 27.80 14.96
N SER A 49 -3.01 27.41 14.98
CA SER A 49 -3.77 27.26 16.24
C SER A 49 -3.44 25.99 17.04
N VAL A 50 -2.70 25.05 16.46
CA VAL A 50 -2.33 23.77 17.07
C VAL A 50 -0.88 23.42 16.77
N ASP A 51 -0.25 22.63 17.64
CA ASP A 51 1.13 22.16 17.44
C ASP A 51 1.20 20.94 16.51
N TYR A 52 0.16 20.10 16.52
CA TYR A 52 0.10 18.87 15.74
C TYR A 52 -1.23 18.71 15.03
N VAL A 53 -1.16 18.06 13.86
CA VAL A 53 -2.33 17.66 13.09
C VAL A 53 -2.37 16.14 12.99
N GLN A 54 -3.42 15.53 13.55
CA GLN A 54 -3.68 14.10 13.42
C GLN A 54 -4.70 13.85 12.30
N VAL A 55 -4.41 12.88 11.44
CA VAL A 55 -5.33 12.43 10.39
C VAL A 55 -5.86 11.05 10.72
N CYS A 56 -7.15 10.83 10.41
CA CYS A 56 -7.83 9.56 10.59
C CYS A 56 -8.87 9.37 9.47
N ASP A 57 -8.95 8.15 8.92
CA ASP A 57 -10.00 7.79 7.97
C ASP A 57 -11.32 7.51 8.73
N SER A 58 -12.46 7.72 8.07
CA SER A 58 -13.78 7.60 8.69
C SER A 58 -14.21 6.16 9.05
N ASP A 59 -13.48 5.16 8.55
CA ASP A 59 -13.67 3.74 8.86
C ASP A 59 -12.63 3.19 9.83
N THR A 60 -11.96 4.08 10.57
CA THR A 60 -10.88 3.71 11.46
C THR A 60 -11.27 3.94 12.91
N LYS A 61 -11.03 2.92 13.75
CA LYS A 61 -11.15 2.98 15.20
C LYS A 61 -9.78 3.13 15.83
N LEU A 62 -9.57 4.22 16.57
CA LEU A 62 -8.30 4.49 17.24
C LEU A 62 -8.25 3.82 18.62
N ASP A 63 -7.08 3.32 19.01
CA ASP A 63 -6.82 2.97 20.41
C ASP A 63 -6.87 4.24 21.28
N PRO A 64 -7.43 4.20 22.51
CA PRO A 64 -7.51 5.38 23.38
C PRO A 64 -6.16 6.07 23.65
N ARG A 65 -5.04 5.33 23.58
CA ARG A 65 -3.69 5.88 23.78
C ARG A 65 -2.97 6.22 22.48
N ALA A 66 -3.61 6.03 21.32
CA ALA A 66 -2.96 6.16 20.02
C ALA A 66 -2.31 7.55 19.83
N THR A 67 -3.04 8.63 20.10
CA THR A 67 -2.54 10.00 19.95
C THR A 67 -1.36 10.28 20.87
N VAL A 68 -1.46 9.90 22.14
CA VAL A 68 -0.42 10.13 23.15
C VAL A 68 0.88 9.43 22.78
N GLU A 69 0.82 8.20 22.28
CA GLU A 69 2.02 7.46 21.85
C GLU A 69 2.67 8.07 20.60
N LEU A 70 1.90 8.71 19.72
CA LEU A 70 2.47 9.44 18.57
C LEU A 70 3.16 10.72 19.01
N VAL A 71 2.53 11.51 19.90
CA VAL A 71 3.11 12.75 20.43
C VAL A 71 4.44 12.46 21.13
N LYS A 72 4.51 11.42 21.97
CA LYS A 72 5.77 10.99 22.62
C LYS A 72 6.92 10.76 21.63
N VAL A 73 6.62 10.22 20.46
CA VAL A 73 7.63 10.00 19.42
C VAL A 73 8.06 11.33 18.82
N LEU A 74 7.12 12.20 18.41
CA LEU A 74 7.48 13.50 17.83
C LEU A 74 8.31 14.35 18.81
N GLU A 75 7.96 14.33 20.09
CA GLU A 75 8.66 15.11 21.13
C GLU A 75 9.99 14.54 21.55
N ALA A 76 10.33 13.31 21.15
CA ALA A 76 11.64 12.76 21.43
C ALA A 76 12.75 13.45 20.63
N ASN A 77 12.43 14.11 19.51
CA ASN A 77 13.40 14.81 18.67
C ASN A 77 12.72 15.86 17.77
N GLU A 78 13.19 17.10 17.81
CA GLU A 78 12.68 18.20 16.98
C GLU A 78 12.81 17.94 15.47
N ARG A 79 13.75 17.07 15.04
CA ARG A 79 13.88 16.66 13.64
C ARG A 79 12.79 15.69 13.18
N TYR A 80 11.99 15.14 14.09
CA TYR A 80 10.89 14.25 13.74
C TYR A 80 9.68 15.09 13.37
N GLY A 81 9.42 15.17 12.06
CA GLY A 81 8.35 16.00 11.53
C GLY A 81 7.00 15.28 11.44
N ALA A 82 7.01 13.95 11.34
CA ALA A 82 5.78 13.17 11.31
C ALA A 82 5.97 11.73 11.80
N VAL A 83 4.90 11.13 12.31
CA VAL A 83 4.90 9.75 12.83
C VAL A 83 3.62 9.02 12.45
N GLY A 84 3.75 7.75 12.06
CA GLY A 84 2.65 6.82 11.83
C GLY A 84 2.50 5.77 12.92
N GLY A 85 1.28 5.27 13.10
CA GLY A 85 0.99 4.14 14.00
C GLY A 85 0.80 2.80 13.28
N ASP A 86 0.63 1.74 14.08
CA ASP A 86 0.30 0.39 13.64
C ASP A 86 -1.18 0.29 13.20
N VAL A 87 -1.40 0.25 11.89
CA VAL A 87 -2.71 0.06 11.29
C VAL A 87 -3.01 -1.43 11.17
N ARG A 88 -4.09 -1.87 11.83
CA ARG A 88 -4.60 -3.25 11.78
C ARG A 88 -5.91 -3.32 11.01
N ILE A 89 -6.22 -4.52 10.52
CA ILE A 89 -7.49 -4.77 9.84
C ILE A 89 -8.58 -4.99 10.88
N LEU A 90 -9.68 -4.24 10.76
CA LEU A 90 -10.85 -4.39 11.63
C LEU A 90 -11.69 -5.62 11.25
N ASN A 91 -11.92 -5.82 9.96
CA ASN A 91 -12.89 -6.78 9.43
C ASN A 91 -12.24 -8.06 8.86
N ILE A 92 -11.40 -8.71 9.68
CA ILE A 92 -10.58 -9.87 9.29
C ILE A 92 -11.45 -11.06 8.83
N SER A 93 -12.62 -11.25 9.47
CA SER A 93 -13.52 -12.38 9.26
C SER A 93 -14.43 -12.25 8.02
N ASP A 94 -14.49 -11.09 7.37
CA ASP A 94 -15.47 -10.84 6.30
C ASP A 94 -15.19 -11.66 5.03
N SER A 95 -13.91 -11.90 4.72
CA SER A 95 -13.53 -12.66 3.54
C SER A 95 -12.08 -13.14 3.59
N PHE A 96 -11.75 -14.08 2.71
CA PHE A 96 -10.37 -14.51 2.48
C PHE A 96 -9.45 -13.32 2.14
N ILE A 97 -9.94 -12.33 1.38
CA ILE A 97 -9.15 -11.14 1.01
C ILE A 97 -8.87 -10.25 2.21
N SER A 98 -9.87 -10.04 3.09
CA SER A 98 -9.67 -9.29 4.33
C SER A 98 -8.67 -9.99 5.26
N PHE A 99 -8.80 -11.31 5.39
CA PHE A 99 -7.86 -12.14 6.14
C PHE A 99 -6.44 -12.03 5.59
N MET A 100 -6.24 -12.27 4.28
CA MET A 100 -4.93 -12.19 3.63
C MET A 100 -4.30 -10.80 3.75
N SER A 101 -5.11 -9.74 3.71
CA SER A 101 -4.65 -8.35 3.89
C SER A 101 -4.20 -8.04 5.33
N SER A 102 -4.59 -8.86 6.31
CA SER A 102 -4.20 -8.67 7.72
C SER A 102 -2.82 -9.23 8.07
N LEU A 103 -2.34 -10.20 7.29
CA LEU A 103 -1.11 -10.95 7.59
C LEU A 103 0.18 -10.11 7.46
N PRO A 104 0.43 -9.37 6.35
CA PRO A 104 1.66 -8.59 6.19
C PRO A 104 1.72 -7.32 7.07
N GLY A 105 0.61 -6.92 7.71
CA GLY A 105 0.46 -5.63 8.40
C GLY A 105 0.26 -4.46 7.42
N ARG A 106 -0.43 -3.40 7.86
CA ARG A 106 -0.77 -2.23 7.01
C ARG A 106 0.05 -0.96 7.29
N GLY A 107 1.05 -1.03 8.16
CA GLY A 107 1.90 0.10 8.54
C GLY A 107 3.22 0.18 7.78
N ALA A 108 3.98 1.23 8.05
CA ALA A 108 5.36 1.35 7.59
C ALA A 108 6.23 0.24 8.19
N PRO A 109 7.17 -0.33 7.41
CA PRO A 109 8.15 -1.26 7.95
C PRO A 109 8.89 -0.65 9.15
N PRO A 110 8.99 -1.34 10.30
CA PRO A 110 9.73 -0.82 11.46
C PRO A 110 11.19 -0.46 11.13
N CYS A 111 11.80 -1.13 10.14
CA CYS A 111 13.14 -0.81 9.66
C CYS A 111 13.24 0.61 9.07
N GLN A 112 12.23 1.09 8.34
CA GLN A 112 12.23 2.46 7.84
C GLN A 112 12.23 3.48 8.98
N SER A 113 11.52 3.18 10.06
CA SER A 113 11.53 4.04 11.25
C SER A 113 12.86 4.01 11.99
N TYR A 114 13.61 2.92 11.93
CA TYR A 114 14.95 2.90 12.53
C TYR A 114 15.89 3.87 11.80
N PHE A 115 15.77 3.96 10.47
CA PHE A 115 16.55 4.85 9.62
C PHE A 115 15.90 6.21 9.34
N ASP A 116 14.88 6.59 10.13
CA ASP A 116 14.24 7.91 10.07
C ASP A 116 13.60 8.27 8.72
N CYS A 117 13.31 7.27 7.88
CA CYS A 117 12.95 7.44 6.48
C CYS A 117 11.63 6.73 6.10
N VAL A 118 10.63 6.75 6.99
CA VAL A 118 9.31 6.20 6.68
C VAL A 118 8.73 6.87 5.43
N SER A 119 8.59 6.10 4.36
CA SER A 119 8.20 6.63 3.04
C SER A 119 6.71 6.90 2.89
N CYS A 120 5.88 6.32 3.77
CA CYS A 120 4.45 6.53 3.79
C CYS A 120 3.91 6.38 5.21
N ILE A 121 3.52 7.50 5.83
CA ILE A 121 2.65 7.49 7.01
C ILE A 121 1.23 7.23 6.51
N SER A 122 0.56 6.23 7.07
CA SER A 122 -0.75 5.80 6.62
C SER A 122 -1.84 6.77 7.09
N GLY A 123 -2.77 7.14 6.19
CA GLY A 123 -3.89 8.04 6.50
C GLY A 123 -4.79 7.66 7.69
N PRO A 124 -5.00 6.37 8.02
CA PRO A 124 -5.76 5.98 9.19
C PRO A 124 -5.17 6.42 10.53
N LEU A 125 -3.85 6.60 10.62
CA LEU A 125 -3.18 6.93 11.88
C LEU A 125 -1.83 7.60 11.61
N GLY A 126 -1.90 8.90 11.30
CA GLY A 126 -0.73 9.76 11.11
C GLY A 126 -0.82 11.02 11.96
N LEU A 127 0.31 11.46 12.50
CA LEU A 127 0.45 12.72 13.23
C LEU A 127 1.61 13.53 12.63
N TYR A 128 1.37 14.81 12.38
CA TYR A 128 2.32 15.72 11.73
C TYR A 128 2.55 16.96 12.60
N ARG A 129 3.78 17.45 12.66
CA ARG A 129 4.10 18.79 13.18
C ARG A 129 3.45 19.85 12.31
N ASN A 130 2.62 20.69 12.90
CA ASN A 130 1.74 21.59 12.16
C ASN A 130 2.51 22.77 11.54
N ASP A 131 3.42 23.37 12.29
CA ASP A 131 4.33 24.42 11.83
C ASP A 131 5.07 24.04 10.53
N LEU A 132 5.47 22.77 10.41
CA LEU A 132 6.10 22.22 9.22
C LEU A 132 5.08 21.90 8.12
N LEU A 133 3.91 21.36 8.48
CA LEU A 133 2.83 21.09 7.53
C LEU A 133 2.36 22.36 6.82
N GLN A 134 2.16 23.45 7.54
CA GLN A 134 1.72 24.73 6.99
C GLN A 134 2.70 25.30 5.96
N GLN A 135 4.01 25.05 6.11
CA GLN A 135 5.03 25.53 5.16
C GLN A 135 4.90 24.92 3.76
N PHE A 136 4.44 23.66 3.65
CA PHE A 136 4.30 22.99 2.36
C PHE A 136 2.85 22.76 1.94
N LEU A 137 1.86 23.24 2.69
CA LEU A 137 0.44 22.96 2.47
C LEU A 137 -0.01 23.25 1.04
N GLU A 138 0.33 24.44 0.52
CA GLU A 138 -0.03 24.85 -0.85
C GLU A 138 0.61 23.97 -1.92
N SER A 139 1.89 23.64 -1.74
CA SER A 139 2.63 22.78 -2.67
C SER A 139 2.13 21.34 -2.66
N TRP A 140 1.63 20.86 -1.51
CA TRP A 140 1.03 19.55 -1.36
C TRP A 140 -0.36 19.48 -2.03
N TYR A 141 -1.17 20.52 -1.82
CA TYR A 141 -2.51 20.60 -2.38
C TYR A 141 -2.48 20.71 -3.91
N ASN A 142 -1.62 21.57 -4.44
CA ASN A 142 -1.50 21.85 -5.88
C ASN A 142 -0.64 20.85 -6.66
N GLN A 143 -0.38 19.66 -6.11
CA GLN A 143 0.45 18.65 -6.76
C GLN A 143 -0.10 18.28 -8.15
N LYS A 144 0.75 18.42 -9.16
CA LYS A 144 0.51 17.95 -10.52
C LYS A 144 1.48 16.83 -10.87
N PHE A 145 1.08 15.95 -11.77
CA PHE A 145 1.96 14.95 -12.38
C PHE A 145 1.63 14.86 -13.85
N LEU A 146 2.63 15.04 -14.72
CA LEU A 146 2.45 15.10 -16.18
C LEU A 146 1.28 16.03 -16.57
N GLY A 147 1.26 17.23 -15.97
CA GLY A 147 0.26 18.28 -16.24
C GLY A 147 -1.11 18.09 -15.57
N THR A 148 -1.39 16.92 -14.98
CA THR A 148 -2.71 16.63 -14.38
C THR A 148 -2.67 16.74 -12.86
N HIS A 149 -3.71 17.31 -12.26
CA HIS A 149 -3.84 17.40 -10.80
C HIS A 149 -3.99 16.01 -10.16
N CYS A 150 -3.22 15.77 -9.10
CA CYS A 150 -3.18 14.48 -8.43
C CYS A 150 -4.26 14.37 -7.36
N THR A 151 -5.24 13.49 -7.59
CA THR A 151 -6.37 13.29 -6.67
C THR A 151 -6.18 12.13 -5.68
N PHE A 152 -5.11 11.33 -5.82
CA PHE A 152 -4.85 10.15 -5.00
C PHE A 152 -3.48 10.21 -4.34
N GLY A 153 -3.34 9.57 -3.17
CA GLY A 153 -2.05 9.37 -2.51
C GLY A 153 -1.67 10.50 -1.56
N ASP A 154 -2.66 11.09 -0.91
CA ASP A 154 -2.53 12.25 -0.01
C ASP A 154 -1.54 11.98 1.11
N ASP A 155 -1.66 10.83 1.78
CA ASP A 155 -0.82 10.44 2.92
C ASP A 155 0.66 10.24 2.50
N ARG A 156 0.89 9.59 1.35
CA ARG A 156 2.25 9.38 0.83
C ARG A 156 2.86 10.71 0.39
N HIS A 157 2.07 11.57 -0.26
CA HIS A 157 2.57 12.89 -0.66
C HIS A 157 2.87 13.79 0.55
N LEU A 158 2.03 13.81 1.60
CA LEU A 158 2.31 14.51 2.86
C LEU A 158 3.65 14.06 3.44
N THR A 159 3.84 12.74 3.54
CA THR A 159 5.08 12.15 4.06
C THR A 159 6.28 12.54 3.20
N ASN A 160 6.10 12.54 1.88
CA ASN A 160 7.14 12.87 0.93
C ASN A 160 7.55 14.35 1.00
N ARG A 161 6.60 15.27 1.23
CA ARG A 161 6.88 16.69 1.45
C ARG A 161 7.65 16.91 2.75
N MET A 162 7.28 16.19 3.81
CA MET A 162 8.04 16.14 5.06
C MET A 162 9.50 15.77 4.84
N LEU A 163 9.73 14.65 4.16
CA LEU A 163 11.08 14.19 3.79
C LEU A 163 11.79 15.20 2.88
N SER A 164 11.10 15.87 1.96
CA SER A 164 11.73 16.85 1.06
C SER A 164 12.35 18.04 1.80
N MET A 165 11.78 18.41 2.96
CA MET A 165 12.32 19.45 3.83
C MET A 165 13.48 18.97 4.71
N GLY A 166 13.87 17.69 4.64
CA GLY A 166 14.96 17.11 5.43
C GLY A 166 14.54 16.64 6.82
N TYR A 167 13.25 16.67 7.16
CA TYR A 167 12.74 16.14 8.42
C TYR A 167 12.57 14.63 8.35
N ALA A 168 12.79 14.00 9.50
CA ALA A 168 12.67 12.57 9.68
C ALA A 168 11.20 12.16 9.90
N THR A 169 10.85 10.99 9.38
CA THR A 169 9.52 10.39 9.51
C THR A 169 9.61 9.04 10.23
N LYS A 170 8.77 8.85 11.25
CA LYS A 170 8.85 7.72 12.18
C LYS A 170 7.62 6.83 12.13
N TYR A 171 7.74 5.65 12.72
CA TYR A 171 6.65 4.74 12.98
C TYR A 171 6.76 4.17 14.40
N THR A 172 5.62 3.96 15.06
CA THR A 172 5.57 3.29 16.37
C THR A 172 4.50 2.22 16.42
N ALA A 173 4.89 1.03 16.87
CA ALA A 173 3.97 -0.09 17.07
C ALA A 173 3.12 0.02 18.36
N ARG A 174 3.41 1.03 19.20
CA ARG A 174 2.67 1.30 20.44
C ARG A 174 1.37 2.07 20.19
N SER A 175 1.33 2.89 19.14
CA SER A 175 0.10 3.54 18.69
C SER A 175 -0.61 2.62 17.70
N ARG A 176 -1.89 2.30 17.96
CA ARG A 176 -2.64 1.31 17.15
C ARG A 176 -3.97 1.87 16.68
N CYS A 177 -4.39 1.45 15.50
CA CYS A 177 -5.77 1.62 15.04
C CYS A 177 -6.26 0.41 14.26
N TYR A 178 -7.57 0.33 14.06
CA TYR A 178 -8.25 -0.72 13.32
C TYR A 178 -9.06 -0.09 12.20
N SER A 179 -8.69 -0.36 10.96
CA SER A 179 -9.31 0.20 9.75
C SER A 179 -9.89 -0.93 8.89
N GLU A 180 -10.99 -0.65 8.20
CA GLU A 180 -11.61 -1.60 7.28
C GLU A 180 -10.76 -1.82 6.01
N THR A 181 -10.86 -3.02 5.45
CA THR A 181 -10.35 -3.36 4.11
C THR A 181 -11.48 -3.86 3.22
N PRO A 182 -11.43 -3.63 1.90
CA PRO A 182 -12.43 -4.19 1.00
C PRO A 182 -12.44 -5.71 1.07
N ALA A 183 -13.62 -6.29 1.36
CA ALA A 183 -13.81 -7.73 1.42
C ALA A 183 -13.87 -8.39 0.03
N GLN A 184 -14.33 -7.65 -0.99
CA GLN A 184 -14.48 -8.14 -2.36
C GLN A 184 -13.17 -7.97 -3.16
N PHE A 185 -12.77 -9.01 -3.88
CA PHE A 185 -11.50 -9.05 -4.63
C PHE A 185 -11.34 -7.89 -5.62
N LEU A 186 -12.34 -7.59 -6.44
CA LEU A 186 -12.23 -6.50 -7.43
C LEU A 186 -12.10 -5.12 -6.78
N ARG A 187 -12.77 -4.88 -5.66
CA ARG A 187 -12.66 -3.63 -4.90
C ARG A 187 -11.31 -3.52 -4.21
N TRP A 188 -10.81 -4.62 -3.66
CA TRP A 188 -9.47 -4.70 -3.11
C TRP A 188 -8.42 -4.43 -4.20
N LEU A 189 -8.56 -5.05 -5.38
CA LEU A 189 -7.64 -4.83 -6.49
C LEU A 189 -7.67 -3.38 -6.98
N ALA A 190 -8.84 -2.75 -7.08
CA ALA A 190 -8.96 -1.32 -7.37
C ALA A 190 -8.20 -0.46 -6.35
N GLN A 191 -8.31 -0.79 -5.06
CA GLN A 191 -7.57 -0.11 -3.99
C GLN A 191 -6.06 -0.28 -4.17
N GLN A 192 -5.59 -1.50 -4.46
CA GLN A 192 -4.17 -1.81 -4.67
C GLN A 192 -3.59 -1.11 -5.90
N THR A 193 -4.34 -1.06 -7.01
CA THR A 193 -3.96 -0.32 -8.22
C THR A 193 -3.81 1.17 -7.90
N ARG A 194 -4.75 1.76 -7.16
CA ARG A 194 -4.66 3.18 -6.74
C ARG A 194 -3.44 3.44 -5.86
N TRP A 195 -3.19 2.57 -4.89
CA TRP A 195 -2.01 2.68 -4.02
C TRP A 195 -0.72 2.59 -4.84
N THR A 196 -0.67 1.66 -5.80
CA THR A 196 0.48 1.49 -6.69
C THR A 196 0.72 2.72 -7.56
N LYS A 197 -0.32 3.33 -8.14
CA LYS A 197 -0.18 4.59 -8.91
C LYS A 197 0.47 5.68 -8.06
N SER A 198 -0.05 5.89 -6.84
CA SER A 198 0.54 6.88 -5.93
C SER A 198 1.95 6.51 -5.49
N TYR A 199 2.23 5.22 -5.29
CA TYR A 199 3.55 4.73 -4.89
C TYR A 199 4.61 5.08 -5.94
N PHE A 200 4.39 4.71 -7.22
CA PHE A 200 5.37 5.00 -8.27
C PHE A 200 5.55 6.49 -8.51
N ARG A 201 4.47 7.27 -8.47
CA ARG A 201 4.56 8.73 -8.58
C ARG A 201 5.38 9.34 -7.45
N GLU A 202 5.07 8.99 -6.20
CA GLU A 202 5.82 9.51 -5.06
C GLU A 202 7.25 8.96 -5.03
N TRP A 203 7.50 7.74 -5.51
CA TRP A 203 8.85 7.19 -5.68
C TRP A 203 9.71 8.07 -6.61
N LEU A 204 9.16 8.53 -7.73
CA LEU A 204 9.84 9.48 -8.62
C LEU A 204 10.16 10.79 -7.92
N TYR A 205 9.19 11.37 -7.21
CA TYR A 205 9.42 12.59 -6.43
C TYR A 205 10.46 12.39 -5.33
N ASN A 206 10.34 11.28 -4.59
CA ASN A 206 11.19 10.93 -3.47
C ASN A 206 12.67 10.78 -3.88
N SER A 207 12.91 10.32 -5.11
CA SER A 207 14.26 10.19 -5.67
C SER A 207 15.06 11.50 -5.72
N LEU A 208 14.37 12.64 -5.77
CA LEU A 208 15.01 13.96 -5.84
C LEU A 208 15.70 14.36 -4.52
N TRP A 209 15.38 13.70 -3.40
CA TRP A 209 15.92 14.04 -2.07
C TRP A 209 16.51 12.87 -1.30
N TRP A 210 16.78 11.73 -1.94
CA TRP A 210 17.47 10.60 -1.30
C TRP A 210 18.81 11.00 -0.65
N HIS A 211 19.54 11.92 -1.27
CA HIS A 211 20.82 12.43 -0.76
C HIS A 211 20.70 13.19 0.58
N ARG A 212 19.48 13.57 0.99
CA ARG A 212 19.21 14.27 2.27
C ARG A 212 18.92 13.32 3.42
N HIS A 213 18.80 12.02 3.14
CA HIS A 213 18.37 11.00 4.09
C HIS A 213 19.35 9.83 4.14
N HIS A 214 19.13 8.93 5.10
CA HIS A 214 19.96 7.75 5.26
C HIS A 214 19.95 6.86 4.00
N LEU A 215 21.10 6.28 3.65
CA LEU A 215 21.29 5.44 2.45
C LEU A 215 20.32 4.24 2.35
N TRP A 216 19.79 3.80 3.50
CA TRP A 216 18.75 2.77 3.55
C TRP A 216 17.53 3.12 2.68
N MET A 217 17.14 4.39 2.66
CA MET A 217 16.02 4.89 1.86
C MET A 217 16.25 4.65 0.37
N THR A 218 17.45 4.98 -0.13
CA THR A 218 17.87 4.71 -1.51
C THR A 218 17.90 3.22 -1.80
N TYR A 219 18.53 2.44 -0.92
CA TYR A 219 18.64 0.99 -1.06
C TYR A 219 17.25 0.34 -1.20
N GLU A 220 16.34 0.64 -0.28
CA GLU A 220 14.99 0.09 -0.31
C GLU A 220 14.23 0.51 -1.56
N ALA A 221 14.36 1.78 -1.97
CA ALA A 221 13.70 2.30 -3.16
C ALA A 221 14.20 1.65 -4.46
N VAL A 222 15.51 1.36 -4.55
CA VAL A 222 16.12 0.67 -5.71
C VAL A 222 15.68 -0.80 -5.74
N VAL A 223 15.74 -1.50 -4.60
CA VAL A 223 15.33 -2.92 -4.50
C VAL A 223 13.83 -3.08 -4.78
N ALA A 224 12.99 -2.18 -4.29
CA ALA A 224 11.55 -2.20 -4.54
C ALA A 224 11.19 -1.77 -5.98
N GLY A 225 12.03 -0.95 -6.61
CA GLY A 225 11.90 -0.51 -8.00
C GLY A 225 12.39 -1.53 -9.03
N ALA A 226 13.24 -2.48 -8.62
CA ALA A 226 13.69 -3.58 -9.46
C ALA A 226 12.54 -4.56 -9.72
N VAL A 227 11.73 -4.28 -10.75
CA VAL A 227 10.69 -5.20 -11.22
C VAL A 227 11.35 -6.28 -12.07
N PRO A 228 11.16 -7.58 -11.76
CA PRO A 228 11.64 -8.65 -12.62
C PRO A 228 11.00 -8.53 -14.01
N LEU A 229 11.81 -8.26 -15.03
CA LEU A 229 11.39 -8.29 -16.41
C LEU A 229 11.46 -9.74 -16.89
N LEU A 230 10.34 -10.44 -16.89
CA LEU A 230 10.20 -11.75 -17.54
C LEU A 230 10.08 -11.53 -19.06
N ARG A 231 11.19 -11.17 -19.72
CA ARG A 231 11.24 -11.09 -21.20
C ARG A 231 11.82 -12.39 -21.74
N GLY A 232 11.08 -13.05 -22.64
CA GLY A 232 11.58 -14.20 -23.40
C GLY A 232 11.72 -15.51 -22.62
N ALA A 233 11.11 -15.60 -21.43
CA ALA A 233 11.14 -16.79 -20.59
C ALA A 233 10.32 -17.92 -21.22
N GLN A 234 10.92 -19.09 -21.40
CA GLN A 234 10.20 -20.33 -21.75
C GLN A 234 9.27 -20.70 -20.58
N LEU A 235 8.24 -21.54 -20.81
CA LEU A 235 7.32 -21.91 -19.73
C LEU A 235 8.06 -22.48 -18.51
N TRP A 236 9.10 -23.27 -18.75
CA TRP A 236 9.94 -23.81 -17.69
C TRP A 236 10.58 -22.72 -16.84
N ASP A 237 11.09 -21.65 -17.44
CA ASP A 237 11.62 -20.50 -16.70
C ASP A 237 10.55 -19.82 -15.86
N VAL A 238 9.33 -19.67 -16.40
CA VAL A 238 8.20 -19.09 -15.66
C VAL A 238 7.80 -19.98 -14.49
N LEU A 239 7.69 -21.29 -14.69
CA LEU A 239 7.36 -22.26 -13.64
C LEU A 239 8.44 -22.30 -12.57
N TRP A 240 9.72 -22.33 -12.96
CA TRP A 240 10.85 -22.27 -12.04
C TRP A 240 10.83 -21.00 -11.20
N VAL A 241 10.57 -19.84 -11.81
CA VAL A 241 10.44 -18.56 -11.09
C VAL A 241 9.26 -18.62 -10.11
N LEU A 242 8.10 -19.13 -10.51
CA LEU A 242 6.93 -19.25 -9.63
C LEU A 242 7.21 -20.20 -8.46
N LEU A 243 7.87 -21.34 -8.70
CA LEU A 243 8.30 -22.28 -7.66
C LEU A 243 9.31 -21.65 -6.70
N CYS A 244 10.31 -20.94 -7.20
CA CYS A 244 11.28 -20.22 -6.38
C CYS A 244 10.61 -19.14 -5.52
N VAL A 245 9.69 -18.35 -6.10
CA VAL A 245 8.91 -17.35 -5.38
C VAL A 245 8.06 -18.01 -4.28
N GLN A 246 7.42 -19.14 -4.58
CA GLN A 246 6.62 -19.89 -3.62
C GLN A 246 7.48 -20.48 -2.50
N LEU A 247 8.65 -21.05 -2.82
CA LEU A 247 9.60 -21.57 -1.84
C LEU A 247 10.05 -20.47 -0.88
N VAL A 248 10.47 -19.31 -1.41
CA VAL A 248 10.85 -18.15 -0.59
C VAL A 248 9.68 -17.68 0.26
N ALA A 249 8.47 -17.67 -0.27
CA ALA A 249 7.27 -17.31 0.49
C ALA A 249 7.00 -18.30 1.65
N CYS A 250 7.20 -19.60 1.43
CA CYS A 250 7.07 -20.62 2.47
C CYS A 250 8.14 -20.46 3.57
N VAL A 251 9.40 -20.22 3.19
CA VAL A 251 10.49 -19.96 4.14
C VAL A 251 10.18 -18.72 4.99
N LYS A 252 9.74 -17.62 4.36
CA LYS A 252 9.32 -16.40 5.08
C LYS A 252 8.13 -16.65 6.01
N ALA A 253 7.15 -17.45 5.57
CA ALA A 253 5.98 -17.78 6.36
C ALA A 253 6.34 -18.64 7.60
N LEU A 254 7.24 -19.62 7.44
CA LEU A 254 7.78 -20.43 8.54
C LEU A 254 8.57 -19.57 9.52
N TYR A 255 9.44 -18.69 9.02
CA TYR A 255 10.19 -17.76 9.85
C TYR A 255 9.26 -16.80 10.63
N ALA A 256 8.24 -16.24 9.97
CA ALA A 256 7.24 -15.40 10.62
C ALA A 256 6.41 -16.16 11.66
N CYS A 257 6.08 -17.42 11.38
CA CYS A 257 5.39 -18.30 12.32
C CYS A 257 6.21 -18.54 13.58
N TRP A 258 7.49 -18.86 13.42
CA TRP A 258 8.43 -19.04 14.53
C TRP A 258 8.60 -17.75 15.34
N LEU A 259 8.89 -16.62 14.68
CA LEU A 259 9.12 -15.34 15.34
C LEU A 259 7.90 -14.84 16.13
N ARG A 260 6.69 -15.05 15.61
CA ARG A 260 5.44 -14.60 16.25
C ARG A 260 4.78 -15.64 17.14
N GLY A 261 5.30 -16.87 17.19
CA GLY A 261 4.67 -17.99 17.88
C GLY A 261 3.24 -18.28 17.40
N ASN A 262 2.91 -17.97 16.14
CA ASN A 262 1.54 -18.03 15.63
C ASN A 262 1.46 -18.75 14.28
N ALA A 263 0.80 -19.90 14.25
CA ALA A 263 0.60 -20.71 13.05
C ALA A 263 -0.19 -20.00 11.94
N ARG A 264 -0.98 -18.97 12.27
CA ARG A 264 -1.69 -18.14 11.27
C ARG A 264 -0.73 -17.49 10.26
N MET A 265 0.54 -17.30 10.62
CA MET A 265 1.54 -16.73 9.71
C MET A 265 1.91 -17.67 8.55
N LEU A 266 1.57 -18.97 8.62
CA LEU A 266 1.79 -19.90 7.50
C LEU A 266 1.02 -19.47 6.26
N PHE A 267 -0.17 -18.88 6.43
CA PHE A 267 -0.98 -18.37 5.33
C PHE A 267 -0.30 -17.22 4.58
N MET A 268 0.80 -16.64 5.09
CA MET A 268 1.61 -15.68 4.34
C MET A 268 2.18 -16.29 3.06
N SER A 269 2.39 -17.62 2.99
CA SER A 269 2.84 -18.27 1.76
C SER A 269 1.84 -18.11 0.62
N LEU A 270 0.53 -18.09 0.92
CA LEU A 270 -0.54 -17.88 -0.06
C LEU A 270 -0.57 -16.45 -0.61
N TYR A 271 0.08 -15.49 0.09
CA TYR A 271 0.17 -14.12 -0.39
C TYR A 271 0.98 -14.03 -1.69
N ALA A 272 1.93 -14.93 -1.92
CA ALA A 272 2.68 -15.00 -3.17
C ALA A 272 1.78 -15.28 -4.39
N LEU A 273 0.80 -16.18 -4.23
CA LEU A 273 -0.19 -16.48 -5.29
C LEU A 273 -1.06 -15.25 -5.58
N LEU A 274 -1.55 -14.59 -4.53
CA LEU A 274 -2.34 -13.36 -4.65
C LEU A 274 -1.52 -12.24 -5.30
N TYR A 275 -0.22 -12.17 -4.97
CA TYR A 275 0.70 -11.20 -5.53
C TYR A 275 0.96 -11.46 -7.02
N MET A 276 1.33 -12.68 -7.41
CA MET A 276 1.66 -13.03 -8.79
C MET A 276 0.44 -13.03 -9.71
N GLY A 277 -0.72 -13.51 -9.24
CA GLY A 277 -1.94 -13.58 -10.04
C GLY A 277 -2.74 -12.28 -10.10
N GLY A 278 -2.68 -11.46 -9.04
CA GLY A 278 -3.49 -10.24 -8.92
C GLY A 278 -2.67 -8.96 -8.88
N LEU A 279 -1.78 -8.82 -7.90
CA LEU A 279 -1.09 -7.55 -7.65
C LEU A 279 -0.09 -7.19 -8.75
N LEU A 280 0.69 -8.15 -9.23
CA LEU A 280 1.72 -7.91 -10.25
C LEU A 280 1.14 -7.36 -11.56
N PRO A 281 0.11 -7.97 -12.17
CA PRO A 281 -0.51 -7.37 -13.36
C PRO A 281 -1.18 -6.03 -13.06
N ALA A 282 -1.79 -5.88 -11.89
CA ALA A 282 -2.32 -4.59 -11.45
C ALA A 282 -1.22 -3.52 -11.29
N LYS A 283 0.00 -3.90 -10.92
CA LYS A 283 1.15 -2.97 -10.82
C LYS A 283 1.57 -2.47 -12.19
N TYR A 284 1.74 -3.35 -13.17
CA TYR A 284 2.06 -2.94 -14.54
C TYR A 284 0.98 -2.03 -15.13
N PHE A 285 -0.28 -2.37 -14.89
CA PHE A 285 -1.41 -1.56 -15.32
C PHE A 285 -1.46 -0.21 -14.60
N ALA A 286 -1.15 -0.15 -13.31
CA ALA A 286 -1.03 1.09 -12.56
C ALA A 286 0.05 2.01 -13.16
N ILE A 287 1.23 1.48 -13.49
CA ILE A 287 2.32 2.23 -14.14
C ILE A 287 1.86 2.78 -15.49
N ALA A 288 1.28 1.94 -16.35
CA ALA A 288 0.82 2.33 -17.69
C ALA A 288 -0.32 3.38 -17.65
N THR A 289 -1.10 3.42 -16.57
CA THR A 289 -2.27 4.29 -16.43
C THR A 289 -2.15 5.30 -15.31
N MET A 290 -0.92 5.64 -14.91
CA MET A 290 -0.63 6.48 -13.75
C MET A 290 -1.28 7.87 -13.83
N ASN A 291 -1.41 8.43 -15.05
CA ASN A 291 -2.02 9.76 -15.29
C ASN A 291 -3.56 9.73 -15.39
N LYS A 292 -4.20 8.56 -15.29
CA LYS A 292 -5.67 8.43 -15.34
C LYS A 292 -6.26 8.41 -13.93
N SER A 293 -7.06 9.43 -13.62
CA SER A 293 -7.77 9.60 -12.35
C SER A 293 -9.27 9.29 -12.42
N SER A 294 -9.83 9.03 -13.60
CA SER A 294 -11.27 8.87 -13.83
C SER A 294 -11.88 7.61 -13.23
N TRP A 295 -11.09 6.56 -13.03
CA TRP A 295 -11.53 5.28 -12.47
C TRP A 295 -10.70 4.92 -11.24
N GLY A 296 -11.38 4.52 -10.16
CA GLY A 296 -10.73 4.13 -8.90
C GLY A 296 -11.46 4.57 -7.63
N THR A 297 -12.33 5.58 -7.70
CA THR A 297 -13.10 6.10 -6.56
C THR A 297 -14.59 6.09 -6.85
N SER A 298 -15.28 5.03 -6.46
CA SER A 298 -16.71 5.12 -6.18
C SER A 298 -16.89 5.23 -4.67
N GLY A 299 -17.78 6.11 -4.22
CA GLY A 299 -18.18 6.14 -2.82
C GLY A 299 -18.81 4.82 -2.38
N ARG A 300 -18.62 4.40 -1.11
CA ARG A 300 -19.13 3.13 -0.58
C ARG A 300 -20.63 2.88 -0.83
N LYS A 301 -21.43 3.95 -0.90
CA LYS A 301 -22.90 3.90 -1.08
C LYS A 301 -23.36 3.66 -2.53
N LYS A 302 -22.52 3.88 -3.55
CA LYS A 302 -22.84 3.50 -4.93
C LYS A 302 -21.85 2.43 -5.38
N LEU A 303 -22.30 1.19 -5.46
CA LEU A 303 -21.59 0.13 -6.17
C LEU A 303 -21.70 0.42 -7.68
N VAL A 304 -20.90 1.36 -8.17
CA VAL A 304 -20.66 1.43 -9.61
C VAL A 304 -19.77 0.24 -9.91
N GLY A 305 -20.29 -0.73 -10.68
CA GLY A 305 -19.54 -1.90 -11.12
C GLY A 305 -18.33 -1.48 -11.92
N ASN A 306 -17.19 -1.26 -11.24
CA ASN A 306 -15.95 -0.91 -11.90
C ASN A 306 -15.17 -2.18 -12.22
N LEU A 307 -15.27 -2.63 -13.46
CA LEU A 307 -14.56 -3.81 -13.98
C LEU A 307 -13.16 -3.48 -14.49
N MET A 308 -12.72 -2.22 -14.48
CA MET A 308 -11.36 -1.84 -14.89
C MET A 308 -10.25 -2.64 -14.19
N PRO A 309 -10.34 -2.98 -12.88
CA PRO A 309 -9.34 -3.82 -12.24
C PRO A 309 -9.27 -5.25 -12.78
N LEU A 310 -10.32 -5.74 -13.46
CA LEU A 310 -10.34 -7.08 -14.05
C LEU A 310 -9.47 -7.15 -15.30
N LEU A 311 -9.41 -6.08 -16.09
CA LEU A 311 -8.64 -6.01 -17.34
C LEU A 311 -7.20 -6.53 -17.21
N PRO A 312 -6.35 -6.02 -16.29
CA PRO A 312 -4.98 -6.50 -16.17
C PRO A 312 -4.89 -7.97 -15.77
N VAL A 313 -5.80 -8.45 -14.92
CA VAL A 313 -5.82 -9.85 -14.48
C VAL A 313 -6.24 -10.76 -15.63
N SER A 314 -7.23 -10.36 -16.43
CA SER A 314 -7.67 -11.12 -17.60
C SER A 314 -6.58 -11.21 -18.66
N VAL A 315 -5.91 -10.09 -18.98
CA VAL A 315 -4.79 -10.08 -19.93
C VAL A 315 -3.65 -10.98 -19.42
N TRP A 316 -3.32 -10.88 -18.13
CA TRP A 316 -2.31 -11.72 -17.50
C TRP A 316 -2.65 -13.20 -17.55
N ALA A 317 -3.90 -13.55 -17.24
CA ALA A 317 -4.38 -14.92 -17.30
C ALA A 317 -4.35 -15.47 -18.74
N LEU A 318 -4.76 -14.67 -19.73
CA LEU A 318 -4.69 -15.05 -21.14
C LEU A 318 -3.25 -15.30 -21.59
N LEU A 319 -2.29 -14.46 -21.19
CA LEU A 319 -0.88 -14.65 -21.50
C LEU A 319 -0.33 -15.95 -20.90
N LEU A 320 -0.66 -16.23 -19.62
CA LEU A 320 -0.24 -17.47 -18.97
C LEU A 320 -0.87 -18.71 -19.60
N LEU A 321 -2.17 -18.66 -19.93
CA LEU A 321 -2.90 -19.76 -20.56
C LEU A 321 -2.41 -20.00 -21.99
N ALA A 322 -2.12 -18.95 -22.75
CA ALA A 322 -1.54 -19.07 -24.08
C ALA A 322 -0.14 -19.70 -24.01
N GLY A 323 0.70 -19.25 -23.08
CA GLY A 323 2.02 -19.85 -22.84
C GLY A 323 1.91 -21.33 -22.48
N LEU A 324 0.99 -21.67 -21.57
CA LEU A 324 0.72 -23.05 -21.21
C LEU A 324 0.26 -23.90 -22.41
N GLY A 325 -0.65 -23.37 -23.23
CA GLY A 325 -1.14 -24.05 -24.43
C GLY A 325 -0.04 -24.30 -25.46
N VAL A 326 0.82 -23.31 -25.70
CA VAL A 326 1.99 -23.45 -26.59
C VAL A 326 2.94 -24.52 -26.08
N THR A 327 3.19 -24.58 -24.78
CA THR A 327 4.07 -25.62 -24.23
C THR A 327 3.44 -27.00 -24.25
N ILE A 328 2.15 -27.15 -23.92
CA ILE A 328 1.47 -28.44 -24.06
C ILE A 328 1.57 -28.94 -25.50
N TYR A 329 1.42 -28.05 -26.48
CA TYR A 329 1.58 -28.39 -27.90
C TYR A 329 3.02 -28.83 -28.24
N GLN A 330 4.03 -28.09 -27.75
CA GLN A 330 5.44 -28.44 -27.96
C GLN A 330 5.81 -29.78 -27.29
N GLU A 331 5.36 -29.99 -26.05
CA GLU A 331 5.58 -31.22 -25.28
C GLU A 331 4.86 -32.43 -25.89
N ALA A 332 3.67 -32.22 -26.48
CA ALA A 332 2.96 -33.28 -27.20
C ALA A 332 3.71 -33.76 -28.44
N GLN A 333 4.60 -32.94 -29.00
CA GLN A 333 5.45 -33.26 -30.15
C GLN A 333 6.87 -33.70 -29.75
N ALA A 334 7.21 -33.64 -28.46
CA ALA A 334 8.53 -33.98 -27.96
C ALA A 334 8.75 -35.49 -27.87
N ASP A 335 9.99 -35.93 -28.03
CA ASP A 335 10.38 -37.33 -27.80
C ASP A 335 10.57 -37.62 -26.30
N TRP A 336 9.55 -38.20 -25.69
CA TRP A 336 9.52 -38.59 -24.28
C TRP A 336 10.44 -39.78 -23.94
N ALA A 337 10.98 -40.48 -24.94
CA ALA A 337 11.99 -41.51 -24.72
C ALA A 337 13.40 -40.93 -24.52
N SER A 338 13.58 -39.64 -24.78
CA SER A 338 14.87 -38.98 -24.59
C SER A 338 15.27 -38.93 -23.10
N PRO A 339 16.56 -39.11 -22.78
CA PRO A 339 17.05 -39.10 -21.40
C PRO A 339 16.82 -37.75 -20.69
N VAL A 340 16.73 -36.64 -21.43
CA VAL A 340 16.41 -35.31 -20.89
C VAL A 340 14.97 -35.26 -20.39
N LYS A 341 14.00 -35.77 -21.17
CA LYS A 341 12.58 -35.80 -20.78
C LYS A 341 12.30 -36.78 -19.63
N GLN A 342 13.04 -37.89 -19.56
CA GLN A 342 12.98 -38.80 -18.42
C GLN A 342 13.46 -38.14 -17.12
N ALA A 343 14.48 -37.29 -17.18
CA ALA A 343 14.92 -36.52 -16.01
C ALA A 343 13.88 -35.45 -15.61
N GLU A 344 13.26 -34.76 -16.57
CA GLU A 344 12.18 -33.78 -16.32
C GLU A 344 10.98 -34.37 -15.58
N LEU A 345 10.58 -35.60 -15.93
CA LEU A 345 9.53 -36.35 -15.22
C LEU A 345 9.84 -36.52 -13.73
N GLY A 346 11.09 -36.83 -13.38
CA GLY A 346 11.52 -36.94 -11.99
C GLY A 346 11.33 -35.64 -11.21
N TYR A 347 11.72 -34.51 -11.80
CA TYR A 347 11.53 -33.19 -11.20
C TYR A 347 10.05 -32.81 -11.05
N LEU A 348 9.21 -33.14 -12.03
CA LEU A 348 7.76 -32.89 -11.97
C LEU A 348 7.09 -33.66 -10.82
N PHE A 349 7.42 -34.95 -10.65
CA PHE A 349 6.86 -35.75 -9.55
C PHE A 349 7.31 -35.24 -8.17
N ILE A 350 8.58 -34.85 -8.03
CA ILE A 350 9.09 -34.26 -6.79
C ILE A 350 8.37 -32.92 -6.52
N GLY A 351 8.27 -32.05 -7.52
CA GLY A 351 7.61 -30.75 -7.40
C GLY A 351 6.13 -30.88 -7.03
N LEU A 352 5.40 -31.81 -7.68
CA LEU A 352 4.00 -32.11 -7.37
C LEU A 352 3.85 -32.66 -5.95
N GLY A 353 4.73 -33.55 -5.51
CA GLY A 353 4.74 -34.10 -4.15
C GLY A 353 4.95 -33.02 -3.09
N VAL A 354 5.89 -32.09 -3.31
CA VAL A 354 6.13 -30.94 -2.42
C VAL A 354 4.91 -30.03 -2.39
N TYR A 355 4.32 -29.71 -3.55
CA TYR A 355 3.16 -28.82 -3.65
C TYR A 355 1.91 -29.41 -2.96
N LEU A 356 1.62 -30.69 -3.19
CA LEU A 356 0.52 -31.41 -2.54
C LEU A 356 0.75 -31.56 -1.03
N GLY A 357 2.01 -31.76 -0.61
CA GLY A 357 2.40 -31.81 0.80
C GLY A 357 2.12 -30.49 1.53
N ASP A 358 2.46 -29.36 0.91
CA ASP A 358 2.16 -28.02 1.44
C ASP A 358 0.65 -27.79 1.58
N TRP A 359 -0.12 -28.15 0.54
CA TRP A 359 -1.58 -28.08 0.58
C TRP A 359 -2.21 -28.98 1.64
N ALA A 360 -1.72 -30.21 1.80
CA ALA A 360 -2.20 -31.13 2.83
C ALA A 360 -1.83 -30.67 4.25
N ALA A 361 -0.71 -29.97 4.43
CA ALA A 361 -0.32 -29.37 5.71
C ALA A 361 -1.15 -28.12 6.03
N ALA A 362 -1.43 -27.28 5.03
CA ALA A 362 -2.30 -26.12 5.16
C ALA A 362 -3.76 -26.51 5.44
N GLY A 363 -4.27 -27.51 4.71
CA GLY A 363 -5.65 -28.01 4.84
C GLY A 363 -5.92 -28.71 6.18
N ARG A 364 -5.00 -29.55 6.67
CA ARG A 364 -5.14 -30.21 7.98
C ARG A 364 -5.15 -29.22 9.16
N ARG A 365 -4.45 -28.10 9.03
CA ARG A 365 -4.47 -27.06 10.07
C ARG A 365 -5.68 -26.14 9.95
N ALA A 366 -6.19 -25.88 8.73
CA ALA A 366 -7.42 -25.11 8.53
C ALA A 366 -8.66 -25.78 9.17
N GLY A 367 -8.70 -27.12 9.23
CA GLY A 367 -9.77 -27.87 9.92
C GLY A 367 -9.85 -27.64 11.43
N HIS A 368 -8.74 -27.23 12.07
CA HIS A 368 -8.70 -26.93 13.51
C HIS A 368 -9.06 -25.47 13.86
N TYR A 369 -9.34 -24.61 12.87
CA TYR A 369 -9.70 -23.20 13.10
C TYR A 369 -11.15 -22.86 12.74
N ARG A 370 -12.07 -23.83 12.87
CA ARG A 370 -13.44 -23.49 13.29
C ARG A 370 -13.39 -23.39 14.82
N VAL A 371 -13.85 -22.25 15.35
CA VAL A 371 -13.95 -21.92 16.79
C VAL A 371 -12.65 -21.34 17.38
N GLN A 372 -12.52 -20.01 17.35
CA GLN A 372 -12.60 -19.18 18.56
C GLN A 372 -12.73 -17.71 18.15
N VAL A 373 -13.74 -17.09 18.75
CA VAL A 373 -14.31 -15.75 18.56
C VAL A 373 -13.28 -14.65 18.78
#